data_AF-A0A2N6F0D2-F1
#
_entry.id   AF-A0A2N6F0D2-F1
#
_cell.length_a   1.000
_cell.length_b   1.000
_cell.length_c   1.000
_cell.angle_alpha   90.00
_cell.angle_beta   90.00
_cell.angle_gamma   90.00
#
_symmetry.space_group_name_H-M   'P 1'
#
loop_
_entity.id
_entity.type
_entity.pdbx_description
1 polymer ?
#
loop_
_entity_poly.entity_id
_entity_poly.type
_entity_poly.pdbx_seq_one_letter_code
_entity_poly.pdbx_strand_id
1 'polypeptide(L)'
;MKLYGFFLRWICSLFLPILLLNGCGISNLGSNLNNAVLNHNDPLMVRDAMPSYLLLVDSLIEGDPEDEDWLRAGASMYSMYAGIFAEDEQRARRLSERAFDYGQRAICAENDDACGITEHPLAAFQSTLAEFDDEDDLPTLYSLAISWMVWAQNHSDDWAVVAALPKLELLLQRMIDLDPTYEQGKLWMYSGILYSLRPPSLGGKPDQARQCFEQAMLLTGGRDLSVKVAYAQYYARLVYDRELHDRLLYEVRQADSQASGLTLMNVLAKEQAESLLQSAEDYF
;
A
#
# COMPACT_ATOMS: atom_id res chain seq x y z
N MET A 1 9.84 -53.32 39.87
CA MET A 1 8.79 -52.45 39.28
C MET A 1 8.85 -50.99 39.79
N LYS A 2 10.04 -50.43 40.10
CA LYS A 2 10.21 -49.02 40.55
C LYS A 2 11.27 -48.24 39.77
N LEU A 3 11.99 -48.87 38.83
CA LEU A 3 13.08 -48.25 38.06
C LEU A 3 12.64 -47.69 36.69
N TYR A 4 11.49 -48.10 36.17
CA TYR A 4 10.97 -47.59 34.88
C TYR A 4 10.25 -46.24 35.00
N GLY A 5 9.74 -45.87 36.18
CA GLY A 5 9.02 -44.61 36.38
C GLY A 5 9.91 -43.37 36.51
N PHE A 6 11.21 -43.55 36.78
CA PHE A 6 12.13 -42.42 36.97
C PHE A 6 12.71 -41.91 35.64
N PHE A 7 12.93 -42.82 34.68
CA PHE A 7 13.42 -42.47 33.33
C PHE A 7 12.37 -41.75 32.49
N LEU A 8 11.09 -42.11 32.63
CA LEU A 8 9.99 -41.50 31.87
C LEU A 8 9.70 -40.04 32.28
N ARG A 9 9.92 -39.71 33.56
CA ARG A 9 9.76 -38.34 34.09
C ARG A 9 10.85 -37.38 33.61
N TRP A 10 12.07 -37.87 33.41
CA TRP A 10 13.18 -37.04 32.92
C TRP A 10 13.08 -36.75 31.42
N ILE A 11 12.54 -37.69 30.62
CA ILE A 11 12.35 -37.48 29.18
C ILE A 11 11.24 -36.43 28.92
N CYS A 12 10.16 -36.42 29.71
CA CYS A 12 9.11 -35.38 29.56
C CYS A 12 9.54 -33.98 30.01
N SER A 13 10.43 -33.83 30.99
CA SER A 13 10.89 -32.51 31.45
C SER A 13 11.96 -31.87 30.55
N LEU A 14 12.64 -32.63 29.70
CA LEU A 14 13.65 -32.13 28.75
C LEU A 14 13.11 -31.87 27.34
N PHE A 15 11.92 -32.40 26.99
CA PHE A 15 11.29 -32.16 25.68
C PHE A 15 10.35 -30.93 25.64
N LEU A 16 9.87 -30.45 26.80
CA LEU A 16 8.98 -29.30 26.87
C LEU A 16 9.63 -27.93 26.55
N PRO A 17 10.93 -27.66 26.83
CA PRO A 17 11.54 -26.37 26.47
C PRO A 17 12.01 -26.26 25.01
N ILE A 18 12.12 -27.37 24.27
CA ILE A 18 12.63 -27.37 22.87
C ILE A 18 11.54 -26.95 21.86
N LEU A 19 10.26 -27.09 22.22
CA LEU A 19 9.13 -26.71 21.37
C LEU A 19 8.84 -25.20 21.32
N LEU A 20 9.44 -24.39 22.21
CA LEU A 20 9.17 -22.94 22.30
C LEU A 20 10.22 -22.07 21.61
N LEU A 21 11.26 -22.64 20.98
CA LEU A 21 12.37 -21.89 20.38
C LEU A 21 12.28 -21.69 18.86
N ASN A 22 11.21 -22.13 18.20
CA ASN A 22 11.11 -22.07 16.72
C ASN A 22 10.21 -20.94 16.18
N GLY A 23 9.70 -20.04 17.02
CA GLY A 23 8.70 -19.04 16.62
C GLY A 23 9.23 -17.73 16.00
N CYS A 24 10.46 -17.31 16.31
CA CYS A 24 10.92 -15.96 15.94
C CYS A 24 11.18 -15.73 14.44
N GLY A 25 11.25 -16.79 13.62
CA GLY A 25 11.50 -16.66 12.18
C GLY A 25 10.26 -16.37 11.35
N ILE A 26 9.09 -16.84 11.79
CA ILE A 26 7.83 -16.74 11.03
C ILE A 26 7.18 -15.37 11.24
N SER A 27 7.29 -14.80 12.45
CA SER A 27 6.66 -13.51 12.78
C SER A 27 7.13 -12.34 11.92
N ASN A 28 8.35 -12.40 11.39
CA ASN A 28 8.92 -11.36 10.51
C ASN A 28 8.95 -11.76 9.03
N LEU A 29 8.31 -12.87 8.65
CA LEU A 29 8.37 -13.35 7.27
C LEU A 29 7.70 -12.36 6.30
N GLY A 30 6.54 -11.80 6.66
CA GLY A 30 5.81 -10.84 5.82
C GLY A 30 6.63 -9.59 5.54
N SER A 31 7.17 -8.95 6.58
CA SER A 31 7.99 -7.74 6.46
C SER A 31 9.30 -7.97 5.69
N ASN A 32 10.01 -9.08 5.98
CA ASN A 32 11.24 -9.42 5.26
C ASN A 32 10.99 -9.73 3.77
N LEU A 33 9.90 -10.43 3.47
CA LEU A 33 9.53 -10.73 2.10
C LEU A 33 9.17 -9.45 1.33
N ASN A 34 8.35 -8.57 1.92
CA ASN A 34 8.02 -7.28 1.31
C ASN A 34 9.29 -6.47 1.00
N ASN A 35 10.24 -6.41 1.94
CA ASN A 35 11.53 -5.76 1.72
C ASN A 35 12.35 -6.40 0.59
N ALA A 36 12.38 -7.73 0.51
CA ALA A 36 13.08 -8.43 -0.57
C ALA A 36 12.47 -8.13 -1.95
N VAL A 37 11.14 -8.09 -2.03
CA VAL A 37 10.39 -7.74 -3.25
C VAL A 37 10.68 -6.29 -3.66
N LEU A 38 10.56 -5.33 -2.74
CA LEU A 38 10.75 -3.90 -3.03
C LEU A 38 12.19 -3.56 -3.48
N ASN A 39 13.17 -4.36 -3.06
CA ASN A 39 14.57 -4.21 -3.45
C ASN A 39 14.95 -5.00 -4.73
N HIS A 40 14.02 -5.75 -5.32
CA HIS A 40 14.29 -6.52 -6.53
C HIS A 40 14.35 -5.63 -7.77
N ASN A 41 15.27 -5.91 -8.70
CA ASN A 41 15.44 -5.12 -9.92
C ASN A 41 14.85 -5.77 -11.19
N ASP A 42 14.29 -6.97 -11.07
CA ASP A 42 13.60 -7.69 -12.14
C ASP A 42 12.09 -7.75 -11.81
N PRO A 43 11.26 -6.87 -12.41
CA PRO A 43 9.82 -6.87 -12.20
C PRO A 43 9.12 -8.12 -12.72
N LEU A 44 9.62 -8.77 -13.77
CA LEU A 44 9.01 -9.98 -14.33
C LEU A 44 9.16 -11.15 -13.36
N MET A 45 10.35 -11.30 -12.76
CA MET A 45 10.56 -12.32 -11.72
C MET A 45 9.65 -12.10 -10.52
N VAL A 46 9.50 -10.83 -10.08
CA VAL A 46 8.59 -10.50 -8.98
C VAL A 46 7.14 -10.84 -9.34
N ARG A 47 6.67 -10.38 -10.50
CA ARG A 47 5.33 -10.66 -11.03
C ARG A 47 5.02 -12.15 -11.02
N ASP A 48 5.95 -12.97 -11.49
CA ASP A 48 5.74 -14.41 -11.65
C ASP A 48 5.81 -15.15 -10.30
N ALA A 49 6.58 -14.64 -9.32
CA ALA A 49 6.72 -15.25 -8.01
C ALA A 49 5.60 -14.86 -7.02
N MET A 50 5.12 -13.61 -7.06
CA MET A 50 4.15 -13.06 -6.10
C MET A 50 2.90 -13.92 -5.87
N PRO A 51 2.25 -14.53 -6.89
CA PRO A 51 1.07 -15.35 -6.67
C PRO A 51 1.26 -16.49 -5.65
N SER A 52 2.46 -17.09 -5.59
CA SER A 52 2.75 -18.15 -4.63
C SER A 52 2.82 -17.61 -3.20
N TYR A 53 3.38 -16.42 -3.03
CA TYR A 53 3.46 -15.77 -1.73
C TYR A 53 2.10 -15.24 -1.25
N LEU A 54 1.25 -14.77 -2.16
CA LEU A 54 -0.12 -14.39 -1.83
C LEU A 54 -0.91 -15.57 -1.24
N LEU A 55 -0.79 -16.77 -1.84
CA LEU A 55 -1.42 -17.98 -1.31
C LEU A 55 -0.81 -18.43 0.04
N LEU A 56 0.48 -18.19 0.26
CA LEU A 56 1.09 -18.45 1.56
C LEU A 56 0.51 -17.52 2.63
N VAL A 57 0.37 -16.23 2.33
CA VAL A 57 -0.25 -15.26 3.25
C VAL A 57 -1.70 -15.63 3.52
N ASP A 58 -2.48 -16.00 2.49
CA ASP A 58 -3.85 -16.53 2.69
C ASP A 58 -3.85 -17.72 3.65
N SER A 59 -2.90 -18.64 3.53
CA SER A 59 -2.81 -19.80 4.41
C SER A 59 -2.48 -19.44 5.86
N LEU A 60 -1.75 -18.34 6.08
CA LEU A 60 -1.43 -17.85 7.43
C LEU A 60 -2.65 -17.15 8.04
N ILE A 61 -3.34 -16.33 7.25
CA ILE A 61 -4.62 -15.70 7.65
C ILE A 61 -5.69 -16.77 7.91
N GLU A 62 -5.76 -17.85 7.14
CA GLU A 62 -6.70 -18.95 7.42
C GLU A 62 -6.37 -19.66 8.75
N GLY A 63 -5.10 -19.67 9.14
CA GLY A 63 -4.65 -20.25 10.42
C GLY A 63 -5.02 -19.37 11.62
N ASP A 64 -4.98 -18.05 11.47
CA ASP A 64 -5.40 -17.07 12.47
C ASP A 64 -6.12 -15.88 11.79
N PRO A 65 -7.47 -15.95 11.64
CA PRO A 65 -8.23 -14.96 10.86
C PRO A 65 -8.28 -13.55 11.43
N GLU A 66 -7.91 -13.37 12.69
CA GLU A 66 -7.94 -12.08 13.40
C GLU A 66 -6.53 -11.54 13.67
N ASP A 67 -5.48 -12.22 13.19
CA ASP A 67 -4.09 -11.74 13.28
C ASP A 67 -3.90 -10.50 12.38
N GLU A 68 -3.85 -9.36 13.03
CA GLU A 68 -3.71 -8.03 12.43
C GLU A 68 -2.46 -7.92 11.53
N ASP A 69 -1.33 -8.48 11.94
CA ASP A 69 -0.08 -8.45 11.16
C ASP A 69 -0.24 -9.18 9.82
N TRP A 70 -0.84 -10.39 9.83
CA TRP A 70 -1.09 -11.13 8.59
C TRP A 70 -2.14 -10.45 7.71
N LEU A 71 -3.18 -9.85 8.31
CA LEU A 71 -4.18 -9.07 7.58
C LEU A 71 -3.55 -7.84 6.89
N ARG A 72 -2.70 -7.08 7.60
CA ARG A 72 -1.96 -5.96 7.02
C ARG A 72 -1.03 -6.38 5.89
N ALA A 73 -0.32 -7.49 6.08
CA ALA A 73 0.56 -8.06 5.05
C ALA A 73 -0.24 -8.47 3.81
N GLY A 74 -1.37 -9.16 3.99
CA GLY A 74 -2.30 -9.53 2.93
C GLY A 74 -2.83 -8.31 2.18
N ALA A 75 -3.34 -7.31 2.90
CA ALA A 75 -3.83 -6.06 2.32
C ALA A 75 -2.76 -5.39 1.45
N SER A 76 -1.54 -5.26 1.96
CA SER A 76 -0.43 -4.61 1.25
C SER A 76 0.03 -5.40 0.01
N MET A 77 0.23 -6.71 0.15
CA MET A 77 0.76 -7.54 -0.93
C MET A 77 -0.24 -7.74 -2.07
N TYR A 78 -1.52 -7.96 -1.75
CA TYR A 78 -2.56 -8.03 -2.78
C TYR A 78 -2.77 -6.67 -3.46
N SER A 79 -2.70 -5.56 -2.72
CA SER A 79 -2.76 -4.21 -3.29
C SER A 79 -1.64 -3.97 -4.31
N MET A 80 -0.41 -4.33 -3.94
CA MET A 80 0.74 -4.21 -4.84
C MET A 80 0.55 -5.04 -6.11
N TYR A 81 0.14 -6.31 -5.98
CA TYR A 81 -0.02 -7.18 -7.14
C TYR A 81 -1.18 -6.72 -8.03
N ALA A 82 -2.34 -6.40 -7.45
CA ALA A 82 -3.51 -5.97 -8.20
C ALA A 82 -3.29 -4.61 -8.89
N GLY A 83 -2.59 -3.67 -8.24
CA GLY A 83 -2.34 -2.33 -8.79
C GLY A 83 -1.21 -2.27 -9.83
N ILE A 84 -0.28 -3.23 -9.85
CA ILE A 84 0.91 -3.19 -10.72
C ILE A 84 0.93 -4.30 -11.76
N PHE A 85 0.53 -5.52 -11.38
CA PHE A 85 0.87 -6.74 -12.12
C PHE A 85 -0.33 -7.49 -12.71
N ALA A 86 -1.56 -7.17 -12.31
CA ALA A 86 -2.75 -7.80 -12.85
C ALA A 86 -3.06 -7.28 -14.26
N GLU A 87 -2.86 -8.13 -15.28
CA GLU A 87 -3.03 -7.74 -16.69
C GLU A 87 -4.50 -7.74 -17.16
N ASP A 88 -5.38 -8.49 -16.48
CA ASP A 88 -6.81 -8.59 -16.80
C ASP A 88 -7.64 -7.83 -15.76
N GLU A 89 -8.60 -7.04 -16.24
CA GLU A 89 -9.46 -6.18 -15.40
C GLU A 89 -10.25 -6.98 -14.36
N GLN A 90 -10.82 -8.12 -14.75
CA GLN A 90 -11.60 -8.93 -13.80
C GLN A 90 -10.72 -9.51 -12.70
N ARG A 91 -9.49 -9.90 -13.04
CA ARG A 91 -8.49 -10.35 -12.09
C ARG A 91 -8.06 -9.21 -11.17
N ALA A 92 -7.79 -8.03 -11.70
CA ALA A 92 -7.40 -6.86 -10.91
C ALA A 92 -8.51 -6.46 -9.92
N ARG A 93 -9.77 -6.47 -10.35
CA ARG A 93 -10.94 -6.29 -9.47
C ARG A 93 -10.99 -7.32 -8.35
N ARG A 94 -11.00 -8.62 -8.66
CA ARG A 94 -11.05 -9.69 -7.64
C ARG A 94 -9.92 -9.62 -6.61
N LEU A 95 -8.70 -9.31 -7.07
CA LEU A 95 -7.53 -9.26 -6.18
C LEU A 95 -7.50 -7.99 -5.34
N SER A 96 -7.98 -6.85 -5.87
CA SER A 96 -8.12 -5.61 -5.11
C SER A 96 -9.28 -5.66 -4.11
N GLU A 97 -10.39 -6.34 -4.42
CA GLU A 97 -11.46 -6.64 -3.45
C GLU A 97 -10.91 -7.44 -2.26
N ARG A 98 -10.11 -8.48 -2.52
CA ARG A 98 -9.45 -9.25 -1.46
C ARG A 98 -8.49 -8.41 -0.64
N ALA A 99 -7.70 -7.55 -1.28
CA ALA A 99 -6.81 -6.63 -0.57
C ALA A 99 -7.60 -5.74 0.40
N PHE A 100 -8.72 -5.20 -0.07
CA PHE A 100 -9.56 -4.29 0.70
C PHE A 100 -10.33 -5.00 1.82
N ASP A 101 -10.76 -6.25 1.62
CA ASP A 101 -11.29 -7.11 2.69
C ASP A 101 -10.26 -7.25 3.82
N TYR A 102 -9.01 -7.60 3.49
CA TYR A 102 -7.96 -7.72 4.49
C TYR A 102 -7.65 -6.39 5.20
N GLY A 103 -7.65 -5.26 4.48
CA GLY A 103 -7.46 -3.95 5.10
C GLY A 103 -8.59 -3.57 6.08
N GLN A 104 -9.84 -3.90 5.75
CA GLN A 104 -10.98 -3.68 6.63
C GLN A 104 -10.95 -4.58 7.87
N ARG A 105 -10.51 -5.83 7.71
CA ARG A 105 -10.34 -6.76 8.82
C ARG A 105 -9.16 -6.35 9.72
N ALA A 106 -8.06 -5.86 9.15
CA ALA A 106 -6.91 -5.39 9.92
C ALA A 106 -7.31 -4.23 10.85
N ILE A 107 -8.02 -3.21 10.33
CA ILE A 107 -8.45 -2.08 11.18
C ILE A 107 -9.49 -2.48 12.23
N CYS A 108 -10.32 -3.48 11.93
CA CYS A 108 -11.27 -4.05 12.88
C CYS A 108 -10.56 -4.83 14.01
N ALA A 109 -9.49 -5.56 13.68
CA ALA A 109 -8.68 -6.29 14.68
C ALA A 109 -7.89 -5.35 15.61
N GLU A 110 -7.46 -4.19 15.11
CA GLU A 110 -6.82 -3.14 15.91
C GLU A 110 -7.81 -2.47 16.87
N ASN A 111 -8.99 -2.08 16.36
CA ASN A 111 -10.02 -1.40 17.12
C ASN A 111 -11.42 -1.86 16.70
N ASP A 112 -12.13 -2.54 17.61
CA ASP A 112 -13.49 -3.04 17.40
C ASP A 112 -14.48 -1.94 16.96
N ASP A 113 -14.30 -0.69 17.42
CA ASP A 113 -15.16 0.45 17.03
C ASP A 113 -14.95 0.87 15.57
N ALA A 114 -13.84 0.43 14.94
CA ALA A 114 -13.52 0.64 13.53
C ALA A 114 -13.96 -0.51 12.61
N CYS A 115 -14.60 -1.55 13.13
CA CYS A 115 -15.17 -2.61 12.30
C CYS A 115 -16.26 -2.05 11.36
N GLY A 116 -16.04 -2.17 10.04
CA GLY A 116 -16.95 -1.61 9.03
C GLY A 116 -16.85 -0.09 8.85
N ILE A 117 -15.77 0.55 9.33
CA ILE A 117 -15.56 2.00 9.28
C ILE A 117 -15.75 2.57 7.85
N THR A 118 -15.37 1.83 6.82
CA THR A 118 -15.51 2.21 5.39
C THR A 118 -16.95 2.46 4.98
N GLU A 119 -17.93 1.81 5.61
CA GLU A 119 -19.36 1.97 5.36
C GLU A 119 -19.99 3.09 6.20
N HIS A 120 -19.31 3.58 7.24
CA HIS A 120 -19.83 4.62 8.13
C HIS A 120 -20.19 5.91 7.35
N PRO A 121 -21.25 6.64 7.72
CA PRO A 121 -21.45 8.00 7.22
C PRO A 121 -20.23 8.88 7.52
N LEU A 122 -19.94 9.87 6.67
CA LEU A 122 -18.70 10.67 6.76
C LEU A 122 -18.41 11.22 8.17
N ALA A 123 -19.43 11.71 8.88
CA ALA A 123 -19.27 12.23 10.25
C ALA A 123 -18.89 11.13 11.27
N ALA A 124 -19.47 9.93 11.13
CA ALA A 124 -19.12 8.79 11.97
C ALA A 124 -17.72 8.26 11.63
N PHE A 125 -17.39 8.18 10.33
CA PHE A 125 -16.04 7.86 9.87
C PHE A 125 -15.00 8.78 10.50
N GLN A 126 -15.24 10.10 10.47
CA GLN A 126 -14.33 11.08 11.07
C GLN A 126 -14.20 10.93 12.58
N SER A 127 -15.30 10.61 13.28
CA SER A 127 -15.27 10.39 14.73
C SER A 127 -14.44 9.17 15.10
N THR A 128 -14.68 8.03 14.43
CA THR A 128 -13.92 6.79 14.67
C THR A 128 -12.45 6.96 14.29
N LEU A 129 -12.16 7.61 13.15
CA LEU A 129 -10.79 7.85 12.72
C LEU A 129 -9.99 8.71 13.71
N ALA A 130 -10.67 9.57 14.49
CA ALA A 130 -10.01 10.39 15.51
C ALA A 130 -9.51 9.60 16.72
N GLU A 131 -9.94 8.34 16.88
CA GLU A 131 -9.46 7.44 17.95
C GLU A 131 -8.06 6.90 17.68
N PHE A 132 -7.63 6.87 16.41
CA PHE A 132 -6.27 6.47 16.03
C PHE A 132 -5.33 7.66 16.18
N ASP A 133 -4.89 7.97 17.40
CA ASP A 133 -4.12 9.17 17.75
C ASP A 133 -2.64 8.96 18.06
N ASP A 134 -2.11 7.76 17.82
CA ASP A 134 -0.72 7.40 18.01
C ASP A 134 -0.01 7.05 16.69
N GLU A 135 1.31 7.22 16.62
CA GLU A 135 2.10 6.79 15.46
C GLU A 135 2.09 5.26 15.30
N ASP A 136 1.87 4.51 16.38
CA ASP A 136 1.75 3.04 16.35
C ASP A 136 0.52 2.57 15.54
N ASP A 137 -0.48 3.43 15.31
CA ASP A 137 -1.67 3.15 14.48
C ASP A 137 -1.38 3.20 12.97
N LEU A 138 -0.29 3.86 12.57
CA LEU A 138 0.04 4.14 11.16
C LEU A 138 0.09 2.89 10.27
N PRO A 139 0.66 1.75 10.69
CA PRO A 139 0.70 0.56 9.85
C PRO A 139 -0.69 0.03 9.48
N THR A 140 -1.64 0.08 10.42
CA THR A 140 -3.02 -0.36 10.21
C THR A 140 -3.79 0.61 9.33
N LEU A 141 -3.71 1.90 9.63
CA LEU A 141 -4.30 2.95 8.79
C LEU A 141 -3.76 2.91 7.35
N TYR A 142 -2.44 2.68 7.20
CA TYR A 142 -1.79 2.57 5.89
C TYR A 142 -2.30 1.37 5.10
N SER A 143 -2.44 0.21 5.74
CA SER A 143 -2.95 -1.01 5.09
C SER A 143 -4.38 -0.83 4.57
N LEU A 144 -5.25 -0.14 5.34
CA LEU A 144 -6.59 0.22 4.91
C LEU A 144 -6.54 1.22 3.75
N ALA A 145 -5.73 2.28 3.87
CA ALA A 145 -5.63 3.32 2.87
C ALA A 145 -5.17 2.76 1.52
N ILE A 146 -4.07 2.00 1.49
CA ILE A 146 -3.51 1.48 0.24
C ILE A 146 -4.45 0.48 -0.44
N SER A 147 -5.07 -0.41 0.34
CA SER A 147 -6.00 -1.40 -0.20
C SER A 147 -7.29 -0.78 -0.71
N TRP A 148 -7.81 0.24 -0.01
CA TRP A 148 -8.98 0.97 -0.46
C TRP A 148 -8.71 1.81 -1.72
N MET A 149 -7.54 2.46 -1.80
CA MET A 149 -7.13 3.19 -3.01
C MET A 149 -6.95 2.26 -4.22
N VAL A 150 -6.33 1.09 -4.04
CA VAL A 150 -6.17 0.11 -5.13
C VAL A 150 -7.50 -0.51 -5.54
N TRP A 151 -8.39 -0.77 -4.58
CA TRP A 151 -9.78 -1.15 -4.89
C TRP A 151 -10.46 -0.06 -5.72
N ALA A 152 -10.40 1.20 -5.29
CA ALA A 152 -11.01 2.32 -5.99
C ALA A 152 -10.46 2.50 -7.42
N GLN A 153 -9.14 2.32 -7.60
CA GLN A 153 -8.49 2.37 -8.91
C GLN A 153 -9.06 1.30 -9.86
N ASN A 154 -9.28 0.09 -9.37
CA ASN A 154 -9.77 -1.05 -10.17
C ASN A 154 -11.30 -1.08 -10.32
N HIS A 155 -12.02 -0.21 -9.61
CA HIS A 155 -13.47 -0.07 -9.66
C HIS A 155 -13.88 1.36 -10.04
N SER A 156 -13.06 2.06 -10.85
CA SER A 156 -13.26 3.48 -11.15
C SER A 156 -14.59 3.82 -11.85
N ASP A 157 -15.27 2.81 -12.38
CA ASP A 157 -16.60 2.89 -12.99
C ASP A 157 -17.75 2.76 -11.97
N ASP A 158 -17.47 2.40 -10.72
CA ASP A 158 -18.43 2.27 -9.64
C ASP A 158 -18.67 3.61 -8.91
N TRP A 159 -19.95 3.97 -8.75
CA TRP A 159 -20.35 5.14 -7.97
C TRP A 159 -19.92 5.09 -6.50
N ALA A 160 -19.72 3.88 -5.94
CA ALA A 160 -19.18 3.70 -4.60
C ALA A 160 -17.79 4.34 -4.42
N VAL A 161 -16.98 4.41 -5.49
CA VAL A 161 -15.68 5.10 -5.46
C VAL A 161 -15.85 6.59 -5.18
N VAL A 162 -16.87 7.24 -5.74
CA VAL A 162 -17.12 8.67 -5.51
C VAL A 162 -17.43 8.95 -4.03
N ALA A 163 -18.13 8.03 -3.37
CA ALA A 163 -18.43 8.13 -1.94
C ALA A 163 -17.20 7.85 -1.05
N ALA A 164 -16.22 7.10 -1.54
CA ALA A 164 -14.98 6.79 -0.82
C ALA A 164 -14.00 7.96 -0.78
N LEU A 165 -13.94 8.79 -1.84
CA LEU A 165 -12.91 9.84 -1.97
C LEU A 165 -12.78 10.77 -0.75
N PRO A 166 -13.87 11.35 -0.18
CA PRO A 166 -13.74 12.22 0.98
C PRO A 166 -13.22 11.51 2.24
N LYS A 167 -13.51 10.21 2.38
CA LYS A 167 -13.02 9.40 3.51
C LYS A 167 -11.54 9.06 3.32
N LEU A 168 -11.12 8.74 2.10
CA LEU A 168 -9.71 8.54 1.76
C LEU A 168 -8.90 9.82 1.99
N GLU A 169 -9.42 11.00 1.64
CA GLU A 169 -8.79 12.29 1.95
C GLU A 169 -8.59 12.48 3.46
N LEU A 170 -9.61 12.18 4.28
CA LEU A 170 -9.51 12.25 5.74
C LEU A 170 -8.51 11.24 6.30
N LEU A 171 -8.51 10.01 5.77
CA LEU A 171 -7.61 8.93 6.19
C LEU A 171 -6.14 9.29 5.91
N LEU A 172 -5.83 9.78 4.71
CA LEU A 172 -4.48 10.26 4.38
C LEU A 172 -4.09 11.45 5.24
N GLN A 173 -5.00 12.41 5.46
CA GLN A 173 -4.72 13.56 6.31
C GLN A 173 -4.41 13.13 7.75
N ARG A 174 -5.16 12.18 8.30
CA ARG A 174 -4.91 11.67 9.65
C ARG A 174 -3.50 11.07 9.77
N MET A 175 -3.11 10.22 8.82
CA MET A 175 -1.76 9.65 8.84
C MET A 175 -0.65 10.70 8.67
N ILE A 176 -0.88 11.73 7.85
CA ILE A 176 0.07 12.85 7.68
C ILE A 176 0.18 13.68 8.97
N ASP A 177 -0.92 13.87 9.70
CA ASP A 177 -0.94 14.60 10.97
C ASP A 177 -0.20 13.84 12.08
N LEU A 178 -0.22 12.50 12.04
CA LEU A 178 0.52 11.62 12.94
C LEU A 178 2.02 11.63 12.62
N ASP A 179 2.39 11.24 11.40
CA ASP A 179 3.77 11.35 10.91
C ASP A 179 3.80 11.79 9.44
N PRO A 180 4.20 13.04 9.15
CA PRO A 180 4.26 13.54 7.78
C PRO A 180 5.36 12.89 6.95
N THR A 181 6.27 12.13 7.56
CA THR A 181 7.39 11.43 6.91
C THR A 181 7.15 9.93 6.71
N TYR A 182 6.03 9.41 7.22
CA TYR A 182 5.70 7.99 7.16
C TYR A 182 5.77 7.44 5.72
N GLU A 183 6.27 6.22 5.59
CA GLU A 183 6.52 5.58 4.29
C GLU A 183 7.36 6.47 3.34
N GLN A 184 8.33 7.19 3.90
CA GLN A 184 9.23 8.11 3.19
C GLN A 184 8.49 9.26 2.48
N GLY A 185 7.33 9.67 3.00
CA GLY A 185 6.52 10.75 2.44
C GLY A 185 5.56 10.31 1.31
N LYS A 186 5.37 9.01 1.08
CA LYS A 186 4.41 8.50 0.08
C LYS A 186 2.97 8.96 0.31
N LEU A 187 2.59 9.23 1.56
CA LEU A 187 1.26 9.75 1.89
C LEU A 187 0.96 11.06 1.15
N TRP A 188 1.95 11.94 1.01
CA TRP A 188 1.82 13.18 0.23
C TRP A 188 1.63 12.90 -1.25
N MET A 189 2.32 11.90 -1.82
CA MET A 189 2.09 11.50 -3.22
C MET A 189 0.64 11.04 -3.41
N TYR A 190 0.12 10.19 -2.50
CA TYR A 190 -1.27 9.72 -2.57
C TYR A 190 -2.28 10.86 -2.45
N SER A 191 -2.07 11.81 -1.54
CA SER A 191 -2.91 13.01 -1.43
C SER A 191 -2.87 13.85 -2.72
N GLY A 192 -1.69 13.98 -3.34
CA GLY A 192 -1.53 14.64 -4.64
C GLY A 192 -2.34 13.98 -5.75
N ILE A 193 -2.37 12.65 -5.79
CA ILE A 193 -3.19 11.87 -6.72
C ILE A 193 -4.67 12.14 -6.46
N LEU A 194 -5.15 11.99 -5.22
CA LEU A 194 -6.57 12.19 -4.88
C LEU A 194 -7.06 13.59 -5.24
N TYR A 195 -6.30 14.64 -4.89
CA TYR A 195 -6.66 16.01 -5.25
C TYR A 195 -6.62 16.29 -6.76
N SER A 196 -5.94 15.45 -7.53
CA SER A 196 -5.91 15.53 -8.99
C SER A 196 -7.05 14.76 -9.68
N LEU A 197 -7.79 13.90 -8.97
CA LEU A 197 -8.89 13.11 -9.56
C LEU A 197 -10.11 13.97 -9.92
N ARG A 198 -10.28 15.12 -9.26
CA ARG A 198 -11.40 16.03 -9.50
C ARG A 198 -10.95 17.20 -10.37
N PRO A 199 -11.56 17.42 -11.55
CA PRO A 199 -11.31 18.61 -12.35
C PRO A 199 -11.63 19.92 -11.60
N PRO A 200 -10.91 21.03 -11.88
CA PRO A 200 -11.22 22.34 -11.31
C PRO A 200 -12.67 22.78 -11.56
N SER A 201 -13.22 22.43 -12.73
CA SER A 201 -14.62 22.71 -13.10
C SER A 201 -15.65 22.02 -12.19
N LEU A 202 -15.25 20.96 -11.48
CA LEU A 202 -16.07 20.23 -10.52
C LEU A 202 -15.65 20.50 -9.06
N GLY A 203 -14.86 21.55 -8.81
CA GLY A 203 -14.40 21.91 -7.46
C GLY A 203 -13.13 21.19 -7.01
N GLY A 204 -12.33 20.66 -7.96
CA GLY A 204 -10.98 20.19 -7.69
C GLY A 204 -10.03 21.27 -7.21
N LYS A 205 -8.94 20.86 -6.57
CA LYS A 205 -7.96 21.77 -5.93
C LYS A 205 -6.55 21.50 -6.44
N PRO A 206 -6.25 21.86 -7.71
CA PRO A 206 -4.96 21.57 -8.33
C PRO A 206 -3.78 22.17 -7.55
N ASP A 207 -3.93 23.35 -6.95
CA ASP A 207 -2.85 23.93 -6.14
C ASP A 207 -2.51 23.09 -4.91
N GLN A 208 -3.51 22.43 -4.29
CA GLN A 208 -3.25 21.50 -3.18
C GLN A 208 -2.57 20.22 -3.68
N ALA A 209 -3.03 19.68 -4.82
CA ALA A 209 -2.38 18.54 -5.45
C ALA A 209 -0.89 18.81 -5.73
N ARG A 210 -0.60 19.99 -6.30
CA ARG A 210 0.75 20.47 -6.59
C ARG A 210 1.62 20.49 -5.32
N GLN A 211 1.14 21.12 -4.26
CA GLN A 211 1.85 21.21 -2.99
C GLN A 211 2.17 19.82 -2.41
N CYS A 212 1.23 18.89 -2.51
CA CYS A 212 1.43 17.51 -2.07
C CYS A 212 2.55 16.80 -2.86
N PHE A 213 2.57 16.93 -4.18
CA PHE A 213 3.65 16.36 -5.00
C PHE A 213 5.01 17.01 -4.72
N GLU A 214 5.07 18.34 -4.59
CA GLU A 214 6.30 19.04 -4.25
C GLU A 214 6.84 18.62 -2.87
N GLN A 215 5.95 18.41 -1.89
CA GLN A 215 6.31 17.92 -0.57
C GLN A 215 6.79 16.46 -0.61
N ALA A 216 6.13 15.58 -1.36
CA ALA A 216 6.58 14.21 -1.56
C ALA A 216 7.98 14.15 -2.21
N MET A 217 8.25 15.02 -3.19
CA MET A 217 9.57 15.12 -3.82
C MET A 217 10.65 15.58 -2.83
N LEU A 218 10.32 16.52 -1.95
CA LEU A 218 11.22 17.00 -0.89
C LEU A 218 11.57 15.88 0.09
N LEU A 219 10.56 15.19 0.63
CA LEU A 219 10.73 14.16 1.66
C LEU A 219 11.46 12.92 1.16
N THR A 220 11.21 12.52 -0.09
CA THR A 220 11.90 11.38 -0.71
C THR A 220 13.34 11.72 -1.12
N GLY A 221 13.70 13.00 -1.17
CA GLY A 221 14.98 13.47 -1.72
C GLY A 221 15.14 13.11 -3.21
N GLY A 222 14.02 12.93 -3.93
CA GLY A 222 14.01 12.47 -5.31
C GLY A 222 14.41 11.01 -5.54
N ARG A 223 14.53 10.20 -4.48
CA ARG A 223 14.89 8.77 -4.57
C ARG A 223 13.73 7.87 -5.01
N ASP A 224 12.50 8.28 -4.72
CA ASP A 224 11.28 7.61 -5.19
C ASP A 224 10.85 8.24 -6.52
N LEU A 225 11.11 7.53 -7.62
CA LEU A 225 10.81 8.01 -8.97
C LEU A 225 9.30 7.98 -9.25
N SER A 226 8.50 7.18 -8.52
CA SER A 226 7.06 7.13 -8.75
C SER A 226 6.38 8.45 -8.43
N VAL A 227 6.95 9.27 -7.54
CA VAL A 227 6.42 10.61 -7.22
C VAL A 227 6.38 11.49 -8.46
N LYS A 228 7.47 11.54 -9.24
CA LYS A 228 7.54 12.35 -10.47
C LYS A 228 6.62 11.79 -11.56
N VAL A 229 6.53 10.47 -11.66
CA VAL A 229 5.61 9.79 -12.60
C VAL A 229 4.17 10.14 -12.28
N ALA A 230 3.76 10.00 -11.02
CA ALA A 230 2.42 10.36 -10.57
C ALA A 230 2.14 11.86 -10.77
N TYR A 231 3.12 12.72 -10.50
CA TYR A 231 2.98 14.16 -10.71
C TYR A 231 2.75 14.50 -12.19
N ALA A 232 3.48 13.87 -13.11
CA ALA A 232 3.26 14.03 -14.54
C ALA A 232 1.89 13.46 -14.98
N GLN A 233 1.57 12.24 -14.56
CA GLN A 233 0.37 11.53 -15.00
C GLN A 233 -0.92 12.16 -14.50
N TYR A 234 -0.98 12.56 -13.23
CA TYR A 234 -2.21 13.00 -12.59
C TYR A 234 -2.34 14.52 -12.58
N TYR A 235 -1.29 15.26 -12.23
CA TYR A 235 -1.38 16.72 -12.14
C TYR A 235 -1.09 17.41 -13.47
N ALA A 236 0.07 17.15 -14.09
CA ALA A 236 0.48 17.90 -15.28
C ALA A 236 -0.52 17.72 -16.43
N ARG A 237 -1.04 16.51 -16.60
CA ARG A 237 -2.14 16.20 -17.52
C ARG A 237 -3.46 16.88 -17.15
N LEU A 238 -3.82 16.94 -15.87
CA LEU A 238 -5.04 17.63 -15.40
C LEU A 238 -5.04 19.13 -15.75
N VAL A 239 -3.89 19.78 -15.59
CA VAL A 239 -3.73 21.23 -15.86
C VAL A 239 -3.24 21.53 -17.27
N TYR A 240 -3.14 20.52 -18.15
CA TYR A 240 -2.64 20.63 -19.52
C TYR A 240 -1.22 21.25 -19.63
N ASP A 241 -0.34 20.97 -18.66
CA ASP A 241 1.07 21.43 -18.64
C ASP A 241 2.01 20.37 -19.23
N ARG A 242 2.18 20.40 -20.55
CA ARG A 242 3.06 19.48 -21.27
C ARG A 242 4.53 19.64 -20.92
N GLU A 243 4.98 20.86 -20.65
CA GLU A 243 6.39 21.13 -20.32
C GLU A 243 6.76 20.49 -18.97
N LEU A 244 5.90 20.63 -17.97
CA LEU A 244 6.04 19.95 -16.69
C LEU A 244 5.99 18.43 -16.85
N HIS A 245 5.02 17.90 -17.61
CA HIS A 245 4.89 16.47 -17.89
C HIS A 245 6.19 15.89 -18.46
N ASP A 246 6.67 16.43 -19.58
CA ASP A 246 7.82 15.86 -20.28
C ASP A 246 9.10 15.99 -19.46
N ARG A 247 9.31 17.15 -18.79
CA ARG A 247 10.48 17.37 -17.93
C ARG A 247 10.57 16.32 -16.82
N LEU A 248 9.48 16.10 -16.07
CA LEU A 248 9.45 15.12 -14.98
C LEU A 248 9.77 13.70 -15.47
N LEU A 249 9.20 13.29 -16.60
CA LEU A 249 9.39 11.95 -17.14
C LEU A 249 10.79 11.74 -17.73
N TYR A 250 11.40 12.75 -18.35
CA TYR A 250 12.80 12.69 -18.76
C TYR A 250 13.76 12.60 -17.57
N GLU A 251 13.50 13.33 -16.49
CA GLU A 251 14.28 13.21 -15.24
C GLU A 251 14.20 11.77 -14.68
N VAL A 252 13.02 11.15 -14.70
CA VAL A 252 12.83 9.74 -14.28
C VAL A 252 13.65 8.78 -15.15
N ARG A 253 13.60 8.93 -16.47
CA ARG A 253 14.36 8.05 -17.40
C ARG A 253 15.87 8.09 -17.16
N GLN A 254 16.40 9.25 -16.81
CA GLN A 254 17.84 9.46 -16.59
C GLN A 254 18.31 9.06 -15.19
N ALA A 255 17.40 8.97 -14.21
CA ALA A 255 17.75 8.62 -12.83
C ALA A 255 18.19 7.16 -12.69
N ASP A 256 19.01 6.88 -11.68
CA ASP A 256 19.32 5.52 -11.23
C ASP A 256 18.08 4.90 -10.59
N SER A 257 17.76 3.65 -10.95
CA SER A 257 16.65 2.94 -10.33
C SER A 257 17.03 2.31 -8.99
N GLN A 258 18.31 2.08 -8.72
CA GLN A 258 18.75 1.42 -7.49
C GLN A 258 18.61 2.35 -6.29
N ALA A 259 17.69 1.98 -5.39
CA ALA A 259 17.50 2.64 -4.11
C ALA A 259 16.93 1.64 -3.09
N SER A 260 17.46 1.67 -1.87
CA SER A 260 17.00 0.79 -0.78
C SER A 260 15.51 0.98 -0.52
N GLY A 261 14.74 -0.11 -0.61
CA GLY A 261 13.28 -0.15 -0.43
C GLY A 261 12.47 0.37 -1.62
N LEU A 262 13.12 0.78 -2.72
CA LEU A 262 12.46 1.46 -3.85
C LEU A 262 12.90 0.92 -5.21
N THR A 263 13.83 -0.04 -5.27
CA THR A 263 14.43 -0.49 -6.54
C THR A 263 13.40 -1.01 -7.52
N LEU A 264 12.49 -1.88 -7.08
CA LEU A 264 11.42 -2.39 -7.94
C LEU A 264 10.52 -1.26 -8.44
N MET A 265 10.06 -0.41 -7.53
CA MET A 265 9.16 0.71 -7.84
C MET A 265 9.81 1.70 -8.81
N ASN A 266 11.11 1.94 -8.67
CA ASN A 266 11.85 2.82 -9.56
C ASN A 266 12.06 2.21 -10.95
N VAL A 267 12.27 0.90 -11.07
CA VAL A 267 12.32 0.22 -12.38
C VAL A 267 10.97 0.37 -13.08
N LEU A 268 9.87 0.07 -12.38
CA LEU A 268 8.51 0.23 -12.91
C LEU A 268 8.18 1.69 -13.27
N ALA A 269 8.61 2.65 -12.45
CA ALA A 269 8.42 4.07 -12.71
C ALA A 269 9.10 4.51 -14.03
N LYS A 270 10.26 3.93 -14.36
CA LYS A 270 10.95 4.22 -15.63
C LYS A 270 10.20 3.63 -16.83
N GLU A 271 9.65 2.43 -16.70
CA GLU A 271 8.79 1.82 -17.73
C GLU A 271 7.52 2.66 -17.95
N GLN A 272 6.86 3.07 -16.88
CA GLN A 272 5.68 3.94 -16.92
C GLN A 272 6.01 5.31 -17.53
N ALA A 273 7.17 5.90 -17.22
CA ALA A 273 7.61 7.16 -17.79
C ALA A 273 7.80 7.09 -19.31
N GLU A 274 8.35 5.99 -19.81
CA GLU A 274 8.47 5.75 -21.25
C GLU A 274 7.08 5.67 -21.91
N SER A 275 6.14 4.90 -21.32
CA SER A 275 4.77 4.79 -21.85
C SER A 275 4.04 6.13 -21.85
N LEU A 276 4.18 6.94 -20.80
CA LEU A 276 3.52 8.24 -20.69
C LEU A 276 4.07 9.27 -21.69
N LEU A 277 5.37 9.23 -21.99
CA LEU A 277 5.98 10.05 -23.03
C LEU A 277 5.49 9.64 -24.43
N GLN A 278 5.39 8.33 -24.70
CA GLN A 278 4.87 7.82 -25.98
C GLN A 278 3.42 8.23 -26.22
N SER A 279 2.60 8.24 -25.16
CA SER A 279 1.19 8.63 -25.26
C SER A 279 0.96 10.14 -25.14
N ALA A 280 2.01 10.97 -25.06
CA ALA A 280 1.87 12.40 -24.77
C ALA A 280 1.19 13.16 -25.92
N GLU A 281 1.48 12.78 -27.18
CA GLU A 281 0.88 13.42 -28.36
C GLU A 281 -0.63 13.19 -28.47
N ASP A 282 -1.13 12.04 -28.01
CA ASP A 282 -2.56 11.75 -28.04
C ASP A 282 -3.34 12.47 -26.93
N TYR A 283 -2.65 12.95 -25.89
CA TYR A 283 -3.27 13.58 -24.72
C TYR A 283 -3.30 15.11 -24.79
N PHE A 284 -2.19 15.75 -25.20
CA PHE A 284 -2.02 17.21 -25.22
C PHE A 284 -2.22 17.80 -26.62
#